data_AF-A0A401QGA8-F1
#
_entry.id   AF-A0A401QGA8-F1
#
_cell.length_a   1.000
_cell.length_b   1.000
_cell.length_c   1.000
_cell.angle_alpha   90.00
_cell.angle_beta   90.00
_cell.angle_gamma   90.00
#
_symmetry.space_group_name_H-M   'P 1'
#
loop_
_entity.id
_entity.type
_entity.pdbx_description
1 polymer ?
#
loop_
_entity_poly.entity_id
_entity_poly.type
_entity_poly.pdbx_seq_one_letter_code
_entity_poly.pdbx_strand_id
1 'polypeptide(L)'
;LEALRRPSSPLVDLKPIEFWAIGSKKEIVQPRIFRKAYVPEDYFRKFEPRLYSVDSSSDDVDSLTDEEILSKYQLGMLHFSTQYDLLHNYLIVRVIEARDLPPPISYDGSRQDMAHSNPYVKMCLLPDQKNSRQTGVKRKTQNPVFEERYTFEIPFLEAERRTLLLTVVDFDKFSRHCVIGKVAMSLNEVDLVKGGHWWKALITSSQVIYEFDSMAKISD
;
A
#
# COMPACT_ATOMS: atom_id res chain seq x y z
N LEU A 1 15.23 -44.23 61.66
CA LEU A 1 14.65 -44.96 60.52
C LEU A 1 14.60 -43.99 59.34
N GLU A 2 15.18 -44.44 58.23
CA GLU A 2 15.44 -43.82 56.92
C GLU A 2 15.19 -42.33 56.65
N ALA A 3 16.28 -41.62 56.29
CA ALA A 3 16.22 -40.48 55.39
C ALA A 3 16.59 -40.92 53.97
N LEU A 4 15.60 -40.86 53.07
CA LEU A 4 15.70 -41.12 51.63
C LEU A 4 16.73 -40.21 50.95
N ARG A 5 17.53 -40.80 50.06
CA ARG A 5 18.43 -40.14 49.10
C ARG A 5 17.66 -39.17 48.20
N ARG A 6 18.24 -37.99 47.94
CA ARG A 6 17.99 -37.21 46.72
C ARG A 6 19.25 -37.23 45.84
N PRO A 7 19.15 -37.56 44.54
CA PRO A 7 20.25 -37.43 43.60
C PRO A 7 20.48 -35.96 43.23
N SER A 8 21.77 -35.62 43.08
CA SER A 8 22.32 -34.33 42.70
C SER A 8 21.87 -33.87 41.31
N SER A 9 21.30 -32.67 41.23
CA SER A 9 21.19 -31.93 39.96
C SER A 9 22.53 -31.28 39.62
N PRO A 10 23.01 -31.33 38.37
CA PRO A 10 24.26 -30.70 37.98
C PRO A 10 24.13 -29.17 38.03
N LEU A 11 25.07 -28.52 38.72
CA LEU A 11 25.27 -27.08 38.67
C LEU A 11 25.85 -26.71 37.30
N VAL A 12 25.18 -25.82 36.57
CA VAL A 12 25.74 -25.21 35.36
C VAL A 12 26.77 -24.17 35.79
N ASP A 13 28.04 -24.43 35.48
CA ASP A 13 29.16 -23.53 35.76
C ASP A 13 29.20 -22.41 34.69
N LEU A 14 28.71 -21.23 35.05
CA LEU A 14 28.85 -20.03 34.22
C LEU A 14 30.09 -19.26 34.70
N LYS A 15 31.15 -19.26 33.89
CA LYS A 15 32.36 -18.49 34.18
C LYS A 15 32.12 -16.98 34.03
N PRO A 16 32.57 -16.15 34.98
CA PRO A 16 32.61 -14.69 34.82
C PRO A 16 33.57 -14.30 33.70
N ILE A 17 33.22 -13.24 32.95
CA ILE A 17 34.16 -12.61 32.03
C ILE A 17 35.12 -11.75 32.86
N GLU A 18 36.32 -12.27 33.10
CA GLU A 18 37.40 -11.50 33.71
C GLU A 18 37.96 -10.49 32.70
N PHE A 19 37.85 -9.21 33.05
CA PHE A 19 38.71 -8.17 32.50
C PHE A 19 40.01 -8.16 33.33
N TRP A 20 41.13 -7.79 32.68
CA TRP A 20 42.43 -7.36 33.25
C TRP A 20 43.53 -8.41 33.50
N ALA A 21 44.60 -8.35 32.70
CA ALA A 21 46.03 -8.32 33.13
C ALA A 21 46.92 -8.16 31.89
N ILE A 22 47.34 -6.94 31.54
CA ILE A 22 48.67 -6.34 31.80
C ILE A 22 49.82 -7.17 31.19
N GLY A 23 50.27 -6.72 30.02
CA GLY A 23 51.58 -6.98 29.45
C GLY A 23 52.26 -5.65 29.11
N SER A 24 53.37 -5.40 29.79
CA SER A 24 54.19 -4.19 29.82
C SER A 24 54.45 -3.49 28.48
N LYS A 25 53.94 -2.26 28.33
CA LYS A 25 54.66 -1.09 27.79
C LYS A 25 53.76 0.15 27.93
N LYS A 26 54.24 1.14 28.68
CA LYS A 26 53.70 2.50 28.66
C LYS A 26 53.91 3.06 27.25
N GLU A 27 52.83 3.34 26.54
CA GLU A 27 52.82 4.36 25.52
C GLU A 27 51.53 5.17 25.68
N ILE A 28 51.68 6.48 25.86
CA ILE A 28 50.56 7.40 25.94
C ILE A 28 50.00 7.49 24.51
N VAL A 29 48.94 6.75 24.22
CA VAL A 29 48.23 6.87 22.93
C VAL A 29 47.31 8.08 22.99
N GLN A 30 47.88 9.27 22.88
CA GLN A 30 47.12 10.39 22.32
C GLN A 30 46.76 9.99 20.87
N PRO A 31 45.50 10.12 20.43
CA PRO A 31 45.19 9.96 19.02
C PRO A 31 45.95 11.04 18.25
N ARG A 32 47.01 10.65 17.54
CA ARG A 32 47.62 11.50 16.52
C ARG A 32 46.55 11.70 15.45
N ILE A 33 45.98 12.90 15.43
CA ILE A 33 45.19 13.37 14.30
C ILE A 33 46.14 13.31 13.10
N PHE A 34 46.01 12.27 12.28
CA PHE A 34 46.55 12.29 10.93
C PHE A 34 45.77 13.36 10.18
N ARG A 35 46.25 14.61 10.25
CA ARG A 35 45.95 15.60 9.22
C ARG A 35 46.63 15.10 7.96
N LYS A 36 45.94 14.26 7.20
CA LYS A 36 46.27 14.03 5.81
C LYS A 36 46.12 15.40 5.15
N ALA A 37 47.23 16.02 4.76
CA ALA A 37 47.19 17.24 3.99
C ALA A 37 46.38 16.96 2.73
N TYR A 38 45.21 17.58 2.62
CA TYR A 38 44.39 17.53 1.42
C TYR A 38 45.16 18.28 0.33
N VAL A 39 45.60 17.54 -0.69
CA VAL A 39 46.07 18.12 -1.95
C VAL A 39 44.81 18.44 -2.76
N PRO A 40 44.64 19.67 -3.29
CA PRO A 40 43.40 20.10 -3.96
C PRO A 40 42.97 19.28 -5.20
N GLU A 41 43.84 18.41 -5.73
CA GLU A 41 43.57 17.62 -6.95
C GLU A 41 42.81 16.29 -6.73
N ASP A 42 42.69 15.81 -5.49
CA ASP A 42 41.95 14.57 -5.21
C ASP A 42 40.43 14.77 -5.08
N TYR A 43 39.95 16.02 -5.15
CA TYR A 43 38.54 16.33 -5.00
C TYR A 43 37.70 15.84 -6.19
N PHE A 44 38.27 15.83 -7.40
CA PHE A 44 37.53 15.54 -8.62
C PHE A 44 37.43 14.04 -8.97
N ARG A 45 38.28 13.17 -8.42
CA ARG A 45 38.32 11.75 -8.79
C ARG A 45 37.47 10.83 -7.93
N LYS A 46 36.87 11.33 -6.84
CA LYS A 46 36.04 10.53 -5.92
C LYS A 46 34.55 10.83 -6.00
N PHE A 47 34.12 11.58 -7.00
CA PHE A 47 32.73 11.51 -7.44
C PHE A 47 32.57 10.18 -8.15
N GLU A 48 31.97 9.19 -7.49
CA GLU A 48 31.53 7.99 -8.19
C GLU A 48 30.52 8.43 -9.25
N PRO A 49 30.87 8.37 -10.55
CA PRO A 49 29.99 8.89 -11.59
C PRO A 49 28.69 8.09 -11.68
N ARG A 50 28.59 6.93 -11.00
CA ARG A 50 27.39 6.11 -10.90
C ARG A 50 26.37 6.62 -9.89
N LEU A 51 26.81 7.38 -8.88
CA LEU A 51 25.90 7.98 -7.89
C LEU A 51 25.25 9.27 -8.41
N TYR A 52 25.81 9.85 -9.47
CA TYR A 52 25.32 11.05 -10.16
C TYR A 52 25.13 10.84 -11.66
N SER A 53 25.30 9.62 -12.16
CA SER A 53 24.89 9.30 -13.52
C SER A 53 23.40 9.43 -13.50
N VAL A 54 22.92 10.34 -14.34
CA VAL A 54 21.56 10.29 -14.84
C VAL A 54 21.47 8.97 -15.60
N ASP A 55 21.24 7.88 -14.88
CA ASP A 55 20.48 6.79 -15.47
C ASP A 55 19.22 7.47 -15.99
N SER A 56 18.97 7.34 -17.29
CA SER A 56 17.82 7.90 -18.01
C SER A 56 16.49 7.29 -17.55
N SER A 57 16.30 7.18 -16.25
CA SER A 57 15.09 6.78 -15.53
C SER A 57 14.74 7.79 -14.45
N SER A 58 15.15 9.06 -14.62
CA SER A 58 14.43 10.18 -14.01
C SER A 58 13.15 10.35 -14.80
N ASP A 59 12.00 10.34 -14.12
CA ASP A 59 10.69 10.66 -14.67
C ASP A 59 10.68 12.07 -15.32
N ASP A 60 11.19 12.20 -16.54
CA ASP A 60 11.00 13.37 -17.38
C ASP A 60 9.53 13.38 -17.84
N VAL A 61 8.67 13.87 -16.97
CA VAL A 61 7.22 14.02 -17.19
C VAL A 61 6.86 14.91 -18.38
N ASP A 62 7.83 15.63 -18.94
CA ASP A 62 7.65 16.63 -19.99
C ASP A 62 7.89 16.07 -21.42
N SER A 63 8.11 14.76 -21.56
CA SER A 63 8.35 14.12 -22.87
C SER A 63 7.56 12.83 -23.12
N LEU A 64 6.62 12.48 -22.25
CA LEU A 64 5.72 11.35 -22.52
C LEU A 64 4.71 11.76 -23.60
N THR A 65 4.58 10.94 -24.62
CA THR A 65 3.50 11.08 -25.60
C THR A 65 2.15 10.90 -24.90
N ASP A 66 1.07 11.47 -25.45
CA ASP A 66 -0.28 11.28 -24.91
C ASP A 66 -0.63 9.78 -24.76
N GLU A 67 -0.09 8.93 -25.63
CA GLU A 67 -0.27 7.47 -25.60
C GLU A 67 0.50 6.79 -24.45
N GLU A 68 1.69 7.27 -24.12
CA GLU A 68 2.47 6.83 -22.94
C GLU A 68 1.88 7.33 -21.63
N ILE A 69 1.31 8.55 -21.61
CA ILE A 69 0.58 9.08 -20.47
C ILE A 69 -0.68 8.24 -20.25
N LEU A 70 -1.49 8.02 -21.29
CA LEU A 70 -2.72 7.25 -21.20
C LEU A 70 -2.43 5.81 -20.75
N SER A 71 -1.41 5.15 -21.29
CA SER A 71 -1.01 3.80 -20.86
C SER A 71 -0.44 3.76 -19.44
N LYS A 72 0.31 4.79 -19.00
CA LYS A 72 0.83 4.91 -17.63
C LYS A 72 -0.28 5.19 -16.61
N TYR A 73 -1.40 5.79 -17.01
CA TYR A 73 -2.53 6.14 -16.13
C TYR A 73 -3.84 5.38 -16.41
N GLN A 74 -3.84 4.38 -17.28
CA GLN A 74 -4.99 3.51 -17.51
C GLN A 74 -5.04 2.42 -16.43
N LEU A 75 -5.74 2.70 -15.33
CA LEU A 75 -5.81 1.81 -14.17
C LEU A 75 -6.92 0.75 -14.27
N GLY A 76 -7.65 0.72 -15.39
CA GLY A 76 -8.79 -0.16 -15.63
C GLY A 76 -10.13 0.46 -15.20
N MET A 77 -11.18 -0.37 -15.17
CA MET A 77 -12.53 0.03 -14.77
C MET A 77 -13.10 -0.90 -13.70
N LEU A 78 -13.96 -0.37 -12.84
CA LEU A 78 -14.68 -1.12 -11.81
C LEU A 78 -16.18 -1.06 -12.06
N HIS A 79 -16.84 -2.22 -12.00
CA HIS A 79 -18.29 -2.39 -12.05
C HIS A 79 -18.84 -2.74 -10.67
N PHE A 80 -19.79 -1.94 -10.22
CA PHE A 80 -20.42 -2.13 -8.91
C PHE A 80 -21.86 -1.64 -8.94
N SER A 81 -22.64 -2.06 -7.95
CA SER A 81 -24.01 -1.58 -7.73
C SER A 81 -24.20 -1.11 -6.30
N THR A 82 -25.11 -0.16 -6.11
CA THR A 82 -25.55 0.24 -4.78
C THR A 82 -27.05 0.50 -4.76
N GLN A 83 -27.68 0.16 -3.64
CA GLN A 83 -29.10 0.33 -3.39
C GLN A 83 -29.31 0.39 -1.89
N TYR A 84 -30.28 1.17 -1.43
CA TYR A 84 -30.68 1.22 -0.04
C TYR A 84 -31.93 0.38 0.20
N ASP A 85 -31.91 -0.42 1.26
CA ASP A 85 -33.07 -1.16 1.73
C ASP A 85 -33.75 -0.36 2.84
N LEU A 86 -34.89 0.26 2.52
CA LEU A 86 -35.66 1.07 3.46
C LEU A 86 -36.32 0.23 4.57
N LEU A 87 -36.65 -1.03 4.30
CA LEU A 87 -37.32 -1.89 5.27
C LEU A 87 -36.35 -2.33 6.36
N HIS A 88 -35.12 -2.66 5.98
CA HIS A 88 -34.11 -3.17 6.89
C HIS A 88 -33.08 -2.12 7.33
N ASN A 89 -33.17 -0.90 6.80
CA ASN A 89 -32.36 0.25 7.18
C ASN A 89 -30.83 0.02 7.00
N TYR A 90 -30.45 -0.46 5.81
CA TYR A 90 -29.04 -0.61 5.44
C TYR A 90 -28.79 -0.24 3.98
N LEU A 91 -27.57 0.22 3.71
CA LEU A 91 -27.05 0.40 2.36
C LEU A 91 -26.43 -0.90 1.86
N ILE A 92 -26.79 -1.31 0.65
CA ILE A 92 -26.22 -2.45 -0.06
C ILE A 92 -25.16 -1.94 -1.03
N VAL A 93 -24.00 -2.57 -1.02
CA VAL A 93 -22.95 -2.38 -2.02
C VAL A 93 -22.58 -3.74 -2.58
N ARG A 94 -22.67 -3.92 -3.90
CA ARG A 94 -22.21 -5.13 -4.59
C ARG A 94 -21.06 -4.78 -5.50
N VAL A 95 -19.93 -5.44 -5.29
CA VAL A 95 -18.78 -5.37 -6.18
C VAL A 95 -18.92 -6.50 -7.19
N ILE A 96 -19.04 -6.15 -8.47
CA ILE A 96 -19.42 -7.10 -9.52
C ILE A 96 -18.15 -7.62 -10.19
N GLU A 97 -17.43 -6.77 -10.90
CA GLU A 97 -16.21 -7.13 -11.62
C GLU A 97 -15.31 -5.91 -11.86
N ALA A 98 -14.06 -6.14 -12.24
CA ALA A 98 -13.18 -5.12 -12.79
C ALA A 98 -12.62 -5.59 -14.13
N ARG A 99 -12.21 -4.64 -14.98
CA ARG A 99 -11.65 -4.90 -16.30
C ARG A 99 -10.40 -4.09 -16.55
N ASP A 100 -9.53 -4.66 -17.37
CA ASP A 100 -8.32 -4.01 -17.90
C ASP A 100 -7.43 -3.43 -16.79
N LEU A 101 -7.32 -4.15 -15.66
CA LEU A 101 -6.41 -3.77 -14.60
C LEU A 101 -4.94 -3.89 -15.08
N PRO A 102 -4.06 -2.98 -14.67
CA PRO A 102 -2.65 -3.06 -15.04
C PRO A 102 -1.96 -4.24 -14.36
N PRO A 103 -0.86 -4.75 -14.95
CA PRO A 103 0.07 -5.65 -14.28
C PRO A 103 0.51 -5.13 -12.90
N PRO A 104 0.92 -6.01 -11.97
CA PRO A 104 1.46 -5.60 -10.68
C PRO A 104 2.59 -4.58 -10.86
N ILE A 105 2.60 -3.52 -10.03
CA ILE A 105 3.65 -2.49 -10.08
C ILE A 105 5.03 -3.10 -9.80
N SER A 106 5.08 -4.18 -9.02
CA SER A 106 6.29 -4.94 -8.71
C SER A 106 6.71 -5.91 -9.82
N TYR A 107 6.12 -5.84 -11.02
CA TYR A 107 6.43 -6.73 -12.14
C TYR A 107 7.92 -6.68 -12.48
N ASP A 108 8.59 -7.81 -12.24
CA ASP A 108 9.90 -8.13 -12.76
C ASP A 108 9.69 -9.04 -13.97
N GLY A 109 10.05 -8.57 -15.17
CA GLY A 109 9.85 -9.30 -16.42
C GLY A 109 10.53 -10.66 -16.48
N SER A 110 11.46 -10.94 -15.57
CA SER A 110 12.09 -12.27 -15.43
C SER A 110 11.24 -13.27 -14.63
N ARG A 111 10.18 -12.81 -13.95
CA ARG A 111 9.35 -13.60 -13.01
C ARG A 111 7.92 -13.73 -13.52
N GLN A 112 7.68 -14.81 -14.27
CA GLN A 112 6.36 -15.13 -14.83
C GLN A 112 5.25 -15.23 -13.76
N ASP A 113 5.60 -15.60 -12.52
CA ASP A 113 4.68 -15.72 -11.41
C ASP A 113 4.14 -14.38 -10.89
N MET A 114 4.77 -13.26 -11.25
CA MET A 114 4.33 -11.89 -10.95
C MET A 114 3.72 -11.16 -12.15
N ALA A 115 3.46 -11.85 -13.26
CA ALA A 115 2.88 -11.26 -14.46
C ALA A 115 1.39 -10.83 -14.29
N HIS A 116 0.73 -11.28 -13.23
CA HIS A 116 -0.69 -11.05 -13.02
C HIS A 116 -0.98 -10.58 -11.59
N SER A 117 -1.92 -9.65 -11.48
CA SER A 117 -2.42 -9.12 -10.20
C SER A 117 -3.28 -10.15 -9.46
N ASN A 118 -3.37 -9.99 -8.15
CA ASN A 118 -4.28 -10.68 -7.26
C ASN A 118 -5.27 -9.67 -6.64
N PRO A 119 -6.22 -9.14 -7.42
CA PRO A 119 -7.04 -8.02 -6.99
C PRO A 119 -8.08 -8.39 -5.92
N TYR A 120 -8.30 -7.46 -5.00
CA TYR A 120 -9.47 -7.38 -4.14
C TYR A 120 -9.93 -5.92 -4.01
N VAL A 121 -11.18 -5.70 -3.59
CA VAL A 121 -11.75 -4.36 -3.44
C VAL A 121 -12.04 -4.08 -1.98
N LYS A 122 -11.48 -2.98 -1.45
CA LYS A 122 -11.85 -2.41 -0.16
C LYS A 122 -12.93 -1.35 -0.35
N MET A 123 -13.93 -1.35 0.52
CA MET A 123 -15.09 -0.47 0.47
C MET A 123 -15.20 0.30 1.78
N CYS A 124 -15.31 1.62 1.71
CA CYS A 124 -15.48 2.50 2.87
C CYS A 124 -16.56 3.55 2.60
N LEU A 125 -17.21 4.05 3.65
CA LEU A 125 -18.17 5.16 3.57
C LEU A 125 -17.58 6.42 4.23
N LEU A 126 -17.06 7.33 3.42
CA LEU A 126 -16.46 8.56 3.93
C LEU A 126 -17.53 9.48 4.53
N PRO A 127 -17.20 10.23 5.60
CA PRO A 127 -15.85 10.37 6.20
C PRO A 127 -15.42 9.22 7.13
N ASP A 128 -16.28 8.25 7.45
CA ASP A 128 -15.97 7.16 8.37
C ASP A 128 -15.18 6.04 7.67
N GLN A 129 -13.87 6.04 7.86
CA GLN A 129 -13.00 5.00 7.32
C GLN A 129 -12.91 3.73 8.19
N LYS A 130 -13.48 3.73 9.40
CA LYS A 130 -13.30 2.61 10.35
C LYS A 130 -14.15 1.40 9.96
N ASN A 131 -15.35 1.63 9.45
CA ASN A 131 -16.29 0.59 9.05
C ASN A 131 -16.03 0.07 7.62
N SER A 132 -14.79 -0.30 7.30
CA SER A 132 -14.46 -0.80 5.97
C SER A 132 -14.81 -2.28 5.78
N ARG A 133 -15.29 -2.64 4.60
CA ARG A 133 -15.49 -4.03 4.15
C ARG A 133 -14.51 -4.35 3.01
N GLN A 134 -14.28 -5.62 2.71
CA GLN A 134 -13.45 -6.00 1.55
C GLN A 134 -13.90 -7.31 0.92
N THR A 135 -13.69 -7.45 -0.38
CA THR A 135 -13.93 -8.68 -1.14
C THR A 135 -12.90 -9.77 -0.82
N GLY A 136 -13.18 -10.98 -1.26
CA GLY A 136 -12.16 -12.01 -1.46
C GLY A 136 -11.12 -11.58 -2.51
N VAL A 137 -9.91 -12.13 -2.37
CA VAL A 137 -8.83 -11.96 -3.34
C VAL A 137 -9.06 -12.89 -4.53
N LYS A 138 -9.12 -12.32 -5.73
CA LYS A 138 -9.10 -13.10 -6.98
C LYS A 138 -7.64 -13.23 -7.41
N ARG A 139 -7.22 -14.42 -7.82
CA ARG A 139 -5.80 -14.72 -8.07
C ARG A 139 -5.46 -14.61 -9.56
N LYS A 140 -4.28 -14.07 -9.86
CA LYS A 140 -3.65 -14.06 -11.18
C LYS A 140 -4.60 -13.62 -12.30
N THR A 141 -5.24 -12.45 -12.16
CA THR A 141 -6.18 -11.93 -13.14
C THR A 141 -6.18 -10.40 -13.19
N GLN A 142 -6.36 -9.86 -14.40
CA GLN A 142 -6.64 -8.44 -14.64
C GLN A 142 -8.11 -8.13 -14.92
N ASN A 143 -8.93 -9.18 -14.99
CA ASN A 143 -10.37 -9.10 -15.19
C ASN A 143 -11.09 -9.90 -14.10
N PRO A 144 -10.98 -9.50 -12.82
CA PRO A 144 -11.58 -10.24 -11.73
C PRO A 144 -13.12 -10.12 -11.74
N VAL A 145 -13.80 -11.25 -11.57
CA VAL A 145 -15.23 -11.28 -11.23
C VAL A 145 -15.36 -11.55 -9.73
N PHE A 146 -15.89 -10.57 -9.00
CA PHE A 146 -16.08 -10.64 -7.56
C PHE A 146 -17.42 -11.27 -7.24
N GLU A 147 -18.51 -10.64 -7.70
CA GLU A 147 -19.89 -11.00 -7.41
C GLU A 147 -20.22 -11.09 -5.92
N GLU A 148 -19.72 -10.11 -5.16
CA GLU A 148 -19.80 -10.09 -3.70
C GLU A 148 -20.65 -8.90 -3.23
N ARG A 149 -21.58 -9.16 -2.30
CA ARG A 149 -22.51 -8.16 -1.75
C ARG A 149 -22.24 -7.93 -0.26
N TYR A 150 -22.23 -6.66 0.12
CA TYR A 150 -22.00 -6.18 1.48
C TYR A 150 -23.07 -5.20 1.91
N THR A 151 -23.31 -5.14 3.21
CA THR A 151 -24.25 -4.20 3.83
C THR A 151 -23.55 -3.27 4.82
N PHE A 152 -24.02 -2.03 4.85
CA PHE A 152 -23.64 -1.02 5.83
C PHE A 152 -24.91 -0.59 6.58
N GLU A 153 -24.95 -0.87 7.87
CA GLU A 153 -26.05 -0.46 8.76
C GLU A 153 -25.90 1.02 9.09
N ILE A 154 -26.60 1.86 8.34
CA ILE A 154 -26.60 3.32 8.49
C ILE A 154 -28.01 3.83 8.18
N PRO A 155 -28.52 4.88 8.84
CA PRO A 155 -29.78 5.51 8.47
C PRO A 155 -29.77 6.10 7.05
N PHE A 156 -30.94 6.17 6.40
CA PHE A 156 -31.07 6.63 5.01
C PHE A 156 -30.52 8.05 4.79
N LEU A 157 -30.94 9.00 5.63
CA LEU A 157 -30.49 10.39 5.57
C LEU A 157 -28.97 10.53 5.81
N GLU A 158 -28.40 9.60 6.57
CA GLU A 158 -26.96 9.56 6.75
C GLU A 158 -26.28 8.99 5.51
N ALA A 159 -26.81 7.91 4.93
CA ALA A 159 -26.32 7.29 3.71
C ALA A 159 -26.22 8.30 2.55
N GLU A 160 -27.24 9.13 2.34
CA GLU A 160 -27.23 10.17 1.30
C GLU A 160 -26.07 11.17 1.46
N ARG A 161 -25.59 11.39 2.67
CA ARG A 161 -24.48 12.32 2.96
C ARG A 161 -23.10 11.67 2.91
N ARG A 162 -23.02 10.36 2.65
CA ARG A 162 -21.75 9.62 2.57
C ARG A 162 -21.23 9.59 1.13
N THR A 163 -19.92 9.39 1.02
CA THR A 163 -19.30 8.98 -0.24
C THR A 163 -18.87 7.54 -0.16
N LEU A 164 -19.31 6.72 -1.10
CA LEU A 164 -18.80 5.37 -1.29
C LEU A 164 -17.42 5.43 -1.95
N LEU A 165 -16.40 4.99 -1.21
CA LEU A 165 -15.03 4.83 -1.71
C LEU A 165 -14.73 3.35 -1.93
N LEU A 166 -14.47 2.99 -3.18
CA LEU A 166 -14.00 1.66 -3.58
C LEU A 166 -12.52 1.76 -3.95
N THR A 167 -11.68 0.94 -3.35
CA THR A 167 -10.24 0.89 -3.62
C THR A 167 -9.89 -0.49 -4.12
N VAL A 168 -9.41 -0.59 -5.35
CA VAL A 168 -8.89 -1.84 -5.93
C VAL A 168 -7.43 -1.97 -5.51
N VAL A 169 -7.11 -3.10 -4.90
CA VAL A 169 -5.80 -3.38 -4.30
C VAL A 169 -5.28 -4.70 -4.83
N ASP A 170 -4.00 -4.72 -5.21
CA ASP A 170 -3.28 -5.95 -5.53
C ASP A 170 -2.71 -6.57 -4.25
N PHE A 171 -3.12 -7.80 -3.97
CA PHE A 171 -2.64 -8.57 -2.84
C PHE A 171 -1.26 -9.17 -3.13
N ASP A 172 -0.32 -8.96 -2.21
CA ASP A 172 0.99 -9.61 -2.20
C ASP A 172 1.21 -10.32 -0.86
N LYS A 173 1.61 -11.60 -0.91
CA LYS A 173 1.85 -12.42 0.28
C LYS A 173 3.14 -12.05 1.01
N PHE A 174 4.15 -11.59 0.28
CA PHE A 174 5.51 -11.40 0.76
C PHE A 174 5.95 -9.93 0.79
N SER A 175 5.12 -9.04 0.24
CA SER A 175 5.35 -7.60 0.23
C SER A 175 4.13 -6.81 0.72
N ARG A 176 4.21 -5.49 0.63
CA ARG A 176 3.06 -4.62 0.86
C ARG A 176 2.10 -4.72 -0.31
N HIS A 177 0.81 -4.75 0.01
CA HIS A 177 -0.23 -4.65 -1.01
C HIS A 177 -0.14 -3.28 -1.70
N CYS A 178 -0.36 -3.26 -3.02
CA CYS A 178 -0.32 -2.02 -3.78
C CYS A 178 -1.74 -1.60 -4.19
N VAL A 179 -2.05 -0.31 -4.05
CA VAL A 179 -3.32 0.24 -4.55
C VAL A 179 -3.18 0.37 -6.05
N ILE A 180 -4.06 -0.31 -6.79
CA ILE A 180 -4.15 -0.18 -8.24
C ILE A 180 -4.85 1.13 -8.58
N GLY A 181 -6.03 1.35 -7.99
CA GLY A 181 -6.83 2.53 -8.27
C GLY A 181 -8.05 2.62 -7.38
N LYS A 182 -8.79 3.72 -7.52
CA LYS A 182 -9.93 4.05 -6.68
C LYS A 182 -11.11 4.54 -7.50
N VAL A 183 -12.29 4.41 -6.92
CA VAL A 183 -13.54 5.02 -7.39
C VAL A 183 -14.21 5.68 -6.20
N ALA A 184 -14.58 6.94 -6.34
CA ALA A 184 -15.45 7.65 -5.40
C ALA A 184 -16.83 7.87 -6.05
N MET A 185 -17.88 7.77 -5.24
CA MET A 185 -19.24 8.11 -5.65
C MET A 185 -19.98 8.74 -4.48
N SER A 186 -20.37 10.00 -4.64
CA SER A 186 -21.26 10.64 -3.68
C SER A 186 -22.64 10.00 -3.74
N LEU A 187 -23.18 9.61 -2.59
CA LEU A 187 -24.45 8.88 -2.54
C LEU A 187 -25.68 9.81 -2.65
N ASN A 188 -25.51 11.13 -2.52
CA ASN A 188 -26.55 12.14 -2.77
C ASN A 188 -26.89 12.31 -4.27
N GLU A 189 -25.99 11.92 -5.16
CA GLU A 189 -26.12 12.10 -6.61
C GLU A 189 -26.85 10.92 -7.28
N VAL A 190 -27.20 9.89 -6.51
CA VAL A 190 -27.82 8.66 -7.01
C VAL A 190 -29.15 8.38 -6.31
N ASP A 191 -30.12 7.84 -7.06
CA ASP A 191 -31.39 7.37 -6.50
C ASP A 191 -31.14 6.04 -5.75
N LEU A 192 -30.85 6.13 -4.46
CA LEU A 192 -30.54 4.96 -3.63
C LEU A 192 -31.71 4.00 -3.49
N VAL A 193 -32.96 4.46 -3.59
CA VAL A 193 -34.15 3.62 -3.42
C VAL A 193 -34.33 2.72 -4.64
N LYS A 194 -34.27 3.30 -5.85
CA LYS A 194 -34.24 2.50 -7.07
C LYS A 194 -32.96 1.67 -7.17
N GLY A 195 -31.86 2.21 -6.66
CA GLY A 195 -30.54 1.65 -6.82
C GLY A 195 -30.06 1.75 -8.27
N GLY A 196 -28.84 1.30 -8.49
CA GLY A 196 -28.23 1.29 -9.81
C GLY A 196 -26.92 0.55 -9.82
N HIS A 197 -26.34 0.46 -11.01
CA HIS A 197 -25.01 -0.10 -11.22
C HIS A 197 -24.23 0.76 -12.20
N TRP A 198 -22.92 0.86 -12.00
CA TRP A 198 -22.06 1.79 -12.72
C TRP A 198 -20.73 1.16 -13.08
N TRP A 199 -20.29 1.47 -14.29
CA TRP A 199 -18.89 1.34 -14.69
C TRP A 199 -18.20 2.67 -14.44
N LYS A 200 -17.14 2.67 -13.63
CA LYS A 200 -16.30 3.84 -13.41
C LYS A 200 -14.84 3.49 -13.69
N ALA A 201 -14.15 4.39 -14.39
CA ALA A 201 -12.71 4.31 -14.55
C ALA A 201 -12.02 4.44 -13.19
N LEU A 202 -10.96 3.67 -12.99
CA LEU A 202 -10.14 3.74 -11.80
C LEU A 202 -9.23 4.98 -11.89
N ILE A 203 -9.22 5.76 -10.82
CA ILE A 203 -8.38 6.96 -10.72
C ILE A 203 -7.28 6.77 -9.68
N THR A 204 -6.21 7.54 -9.83
CA THR A 204 -5.07 7.50 -8.90
C THR A 204 -5.47 8.04 -7.52
N SER A 205 -4.72 7.66 -6.49
CA SER A 205 -4.98 8.19 -5.14
C SER A 205 -4.89 9.71 -5.05
N SER A 206 -4.02 10.35 -5.84
CA SER A 206 -3.87 11.80 -5.86
C SER A 206 -5.10 12.48 -6.49
N GLN A 207 -5.61 11.96 -7.61
CA GLN A 207 -6.80 12.51 -8.28
C GLN A 207 -8.06 12.48 -7.38
N VAL A 208 -8.23 11.40 -6.61
CA VAL A 208 -9.34 11.27 -5.65
C VAL A 208 -9.33 12.39 -4.60
N ILE A 209 -8.15 12.78 -4.11
CA ILE A 209 -8.02 13.83 -3.10
C ILE A 209 -8.48 15.17 -3.66
N TYR A 210 -8.11 15.48 -4.91
CA TYR A 210 -8.57 16.71 -5.57
C TYR A 210 -10.07 16.71 -5.82
N GLU A 211 -10.67 15.57 -6.15
CA GLU A 211 -12.12 15.44 -6.31
C GLU A 211 -12.84 15.75 -4.99
N PHE A 212 -12.37 15.17 -3.88
CA PHE A 212 -12.92 15.47 -2.55
C PHE A 212 -12.72 16.91 -2.11
N ASP A 213 -11.52 17.48 -2.31
CA ASP A 213 -11.23 18.88 -1.98
C ASP A 213 -12.07 19.85 -2.82
N SER A 214 -12.40 19.48 -4.06
CA SER A 214 -13.26 20.29 -4.93
C SER A 214 -14.73 20.20 -4.50
N MET A 215 -15.21 19.02 -4.13
CA MET A 215 -16.57 18.83 -3.60
C MET A 215 -16.78 19.56 -2.27
N ALA A 216 -15.79 19.55 -1.37
CA ALA A 216 -15.88 20.25 -0.09
C ALA A 216 -15.96 21.78 -0.24
N LYS A 217 -15.34 22.35 -1.28
CA LYS A 217 -15.34 23.80 -1.55
C LYS A 217 -16.64 24.32 -2.18
N ILE A 218 -17.46 23.45 -2.76
CA ILE A 218 -18.74 23.83 -3.38
C ILE A 218 -19.88 23.80 -2.34
N SER A 219 -19.65 23.15 -1.19
CA SER A 219 -20.64 23.04 -0.11
C SER A 219 -20.56 24.11 0.99
N ASP A 220 -19.60 25.03 0.92
CA ASP A 220 -19.43 26.19 1.82
C ASP A 220 -19.87 27.50 1.14
#